data_AF-A0AAP8LA29-F1
#
_entry.id   AF-A0AAP8LA29-F1
#
_cell.length_a   1.000
_cell.length_b   1.000
_cell.length_c   1.000
_cell.angle_alpha   90.00
_cell.angle_beta   90.00
_cell.angle_gamma   90.00
#
_symmetry.space_group_name_H-M   'P 1'
#
loop_
_entity.id
_entity.type
_entity.pdbx_description
1 polymer ?
#
loop_
_entity_poly.entity_id
_entity_poly.type
_entity_poly.pdbx_seq_one_letter_code
_entity_poly.pdbx_strand_id
1 'polypeptide(L)'
;LASQAEGSTADVVLKGVVLKQGNLGADDVNVMGVSPAVAVQSLVGKRVDAAFLFEPYDRIAQLVAPVKQIYEVGQAWPFPCMVVITSGETLAKRK
;
A
#
# COMPACT_ATOMS: atom_id res chain seq x y z
N LEU A 1 -10.36 -6.56 0.87
CA LEU A 1 -8.98 -6.05 1.07
C LEU A 1 -9.04 -4.55 1.38
N ALA A 2 -8.34 -4.05 2.40
CA ALA A 2 -8.19 -2.61 2.62
C ALA A 2 -6.88 -2.10 1.99
N SER A 3 -6.92 -0.97 1.29
CA SER A 3 -5.74 -0.29 0.73
C SER A 3 -5.98 1.22 0.69
N GLN A 4 -4.95 2.00 0.38
CA GLN A 4 -5.12 3.45 0.18
C GLN A 4 -6.03 3.77 -1.01
N ALA A 5 -6.45 5.03 -1.09
CA ALA A 5 -7.41 5.51 -2.08
C ALA A 5 -7.04 5.13 -3.52
N GLU A 6 -8.06 4.98 -4.36
CA GLU A 6 -7.91 4.70 -5.79
C GLU A 6 -7.00 5.72 -6.47
N GLY A 7 -6.11 5.24 -7.33
CA GLY A 7 -5.13 6.07 -8.04
C GLY A 7 -3.92 6.49 -7.19
N SER A 8 -3.88 6.15 -5.90
CA SER A 8 -2.66 6.32 -5.09
C SER A 8 -1.54 5.37 -5.54
N THR A 9 -0.29 5.69 -5.18
CA THR A 9 0.85 4.80 -5.45
C THR A 9 0.58 3.38 -4.95
N ALA A 10 0.00 3.22 -3.76
CA ALA A 10 -0.30 1.90 -3.20
C ALA A 10 -1.40 1.16 -3.96
N ASP A 11 -2.43 1.84 -4.44
CA ASP A 11 -3.45 1.24 -5.30
C ASP A 11 -2.85 0.74 -6.62
N VAL A 12 -1.97 1.56 -7.23
CA VAL A 12 -1.26 1.19 -8.46
C VAL A 12 -0.32 0.00 -8.24
N VAL A 13 0.42 -0.04 -7.13
CA VAL A 13 1.28 -1.18 -6.80
C VAL A 13 0.46 -2.44 -6.53
N LEU A 14 -0.61 -2.32 -5.75
CA LEU A 14 -1.48 -3.44 -5.43
C LEU A 14 -2.06 -4.06 -6.71
N LYS A 15 -2.71 -3.26 -7.56
CA LYS A 15 -3.35 -3.74 -8.80
C LYS A 15 -2.32 -4.14 -9.87
N GLY A 16 -1.25 -3.36 -9.99
CA GLY A 16 -0.27 -3.50 -11.07
C GLY A 16 0.77 -4.59 -10.85
N VAL A 17 1.09 -4.90 -9.59
CA VAL A 17 2.17 -5.83 -9.21
C VAL A 17 1.62 -6.98 -8.38
N VAL A 18 1.02 -6.67 -7.23
CA VAL A 18 0.71 -7.69 -6.21
C VAL A 18 -0.38 -8.66 -6.70
N LEU A 19 -1.51 -8.14 -7.19
CA LEU A 19 -2.60 -8.99 -7.71
C LEU A 19 -2.13 -9.82 -8.91
N LYS A 20 -1.37 -9.23 -9.83
CA LYS A 20 -0.83 -9.94 -10.99
C LYS A 20 0.09 -11.08 -10.62
N GLN A 21 0.93 -10.93 -9.59
CA GLN A 21 1.76 -12.04 -9.10
C GLN A 21 0.93 -13.19 -8.51
N GLY A 22 -0.25 -12.87 -7.96
CA GLY A 22 -1.24 -13.87 -7.55
C GLY A 22 -2.10 -14.42 -8.69
N ASN A 23 -1.87 -14.01 -9.95
CA ASN A 23 -2.74 -14.28 -11.10
C ASN A 23 -4.20 -13.85 -10.87
N LEU A 24 -4.38 -12.73 -10.17
CA LEU A 24 -5.68 -12.12 -9.88
C LEU A 24 -5.87 -10.85 -10.73
N GLY A 25 -7.10 -10.65 -11.21
CA GLY A 25 -7.61 -9.41 -11.77
C GLY A 25 -8.10 -8.44 -10.70
N ALA A 26 -8.34 -7.19 -11.09
CA ALA A 26 -8.86 -6.17 -10.18
C ALA A 26 -10.28 -6.49 -9.69
N ASP A 27 -11.08 -7.19 -10.50
CA ASP A 27 -12.46 -7.56 -10.18
C ASP A 27 -12.55 -8.82 -9.28
N ASP A 28 -11.45 -9.55 -9.10
CA ASP A 28 -11.40 -10.73 -8.23
C ASP A 28 -11.37 -10.36 -6.74
N VAL A 29 -11.10 -9.09 -6.41
CA VAL A 29 -10.99 -8.60 -5.04
C VAL A 29 -11.79 -7.31 -4.85
N ASN A 30 -12.57 -7.24 -3.78
CA ASN A 30 -13.17 -5.98 -3.36
C ASN A 30 -12.16 -5.16 -2.54
N VAL A 31 -11.78 -3.99 -3.07
CA VAL A 31 -10.81 -3.07 -2.43
C VAL A 31 -11.56 -1.93 -1.75
N MET A 32 -11.41 -1.85 -0.44
CA MET A 32 -11.91 -0.74 0.36
C MET A 32 -10.82 0.33 0.49
N GLY A 33 -11.00 1.46 -0.20
CA GLY A 33 -10.09 2.61 -0.16
C GLY A 33 -10.18 3.38 1.16
N VAL A 34 -9.14 3.30 2.01
CA VAL A 34 -9.09 3.90 3.35
C VAL A 34 -7.67 4.35 3.71
N SER A 35 -7.51 5.18 4.74
CA SER A 35 -6.18 5.51 5.26
C SER A 35 -5.51 4.28 5.90
N PRO A 36 -4.16 4.23 6.00
CA PRO A 36 -3.45 3.07 6.56
C PRO A 36 -3.87 2.72 7.99
N ALA A 37 -4.07 3.72 8.85
CA ALA A 37 -4.57 3.50 10.21
C ALA A 37 -5.95 2.83 10.20
N VAL A 38 -6.86 3.29 9.32
CA VAL A 38 -8.20 2.70 9.17
C VAL A 38 -8.13 1.30 8.54
N ALA A 39 -7.18 1.04 7.64
CA ALA A 39 -6.94 -0.30 7.09
C ALA A 39 -6.53 -1.28 8.19
N VAL A 40 -5.62 -0.88 9.11
CA VAL A 40 -5.25 -1.68 10.30
C VAL A 40 -6.49 -1.95 11.15
N GLN A 41 -7.24 -0.91 11.52
CA GLN A 41 -8.45 -1.09 12.34
C GLN A 41 -9.50 -1.98 11.67
N SER A 42 -9.66 -1.86 10.36
CA SER A 42 -10.59 -2.68 9.58
C SER A 42 -10.17 -4.14 9.54
N LEU A 43 -8.86 -4.42 9.44
CA LEU A 43 -8.30 -5.77 9.49
C LEU A 43 -8.47 -6.38 10.88
N VAL A 44 -8.10 -5.64 11.93
CA VAL A 44 -8.23 -6.07 13.34
C VAL A 44 -9.71 -6.35 13.68
N GLY A 45 -10.61 -5.46 13.26
CA GLY A 45 -12.05 -5.58 13.42
C GLY A 45 -12.72 -6.59 12.49
N LYS A 46 -11.95 -7.35 11.69
CA LYS A 46 -12.43 -8.35 10.73
C LYS A 46 -13.46 -7.83 9.71
N ARG A 47 -13.42 -6.53 9.40
CA ARG A 47 -14.23 -5.92 8.34
C ARG A 47 -13.68 -6.27 6.95
N VAL A 48 -12.39 -6.59 6.87
CA VAL A 48 -11.69 -7.05 5.66
C VAL A 48 -10.83 -8.25 5.99
N ASP A 49 -10.60 -9.12 5.01
CA ASP A 49 -9.78 -10.34 5.18
C ASP A 49 -8.27 -10.08 5.10
N ALA A 50 -7.87 -8.98 4.48
CA ALA A 50 -6.48 -8.57 4.28
C ALA A 50 -6.37 -7.05 4.19
N ALA A 51 -5.17 -6.53 4.44
CA ALA A 51 -4.81 -5.13 4.22
C ALA A 51 -3.47 -5.04 3.47
N PHE A 52 -3.40 -4.12 2.50
CA PHE A 52 -2.17 -3.75 1.83
C PHE A 52 -1.56 -2.55 2.55
N LEU A 53 -0.43 -2.76 3.22
CA LEU A 53 0.17 -1.81 4.16
C LEU A 53 1.66 -1.61 3.86
N PHE A 54 2.19 -0.48 4.30
CA PHE A 54 3.61 -0.15 4.30
C PHE A 54 4.06 0.14 5.74
N GLU A 55 5.36 0.06 6.01
CA GLU A 55 5.93 0.38 7.32
C GLU A 55 5.58 1.82 7.77
N PRO A 56 5.20 2.05 9.04
CA PRO A 56 5.18 1.08 10.14
C PRO A 56 3.84 0.35 10.36
N TYR A 57 2.88 0.52 9.46
CA TYR A 57 1.50 0.06 9.69
C TYR A 57 1.36 -1.46 9.67
N ASP A 58 2.13 -2.16 8.84
CA ASP A 58 2.19 -3.62 8.83
C ASP A 58 2.76 -4.17 10.14
N ARG A 59 3.81 -3.52 10.68
CA ARG A 59 4.38 -3.86 11.99
C ARG A 59 3.39 -3.61 13.12
N ILE A 60 2.69 -2.48 13.09
CA ILE A 60 1.63 -2.17 14.05
C ILE A 60 0.54 -3.24 14.00
N ALA A 61 0.06 -3.63 12.82
CA ALA A 61 -0.99 -4.64 12.66
C ALA A 61 -0.60 -5.99 13.29
N GLN A 62 0.64 -6.44 13.06
CA GLN A 62 1.18 -7.68 13.64
C GLN A 62 1.33 -7.64 15.17
N LEU A 63 1.56 -6.46 15.75
CA LEU A 63 1.67 -6.29 17.21
C LEU A 63 0.30 -6.30 17.90
N VAL A 64 -0.75 -5.82 17.24
CA VAL A 64 -2.08 -5.64 17.85
C VAL A 64 -3.09 -6.74 17.50
N ALA A 65 -2.79 -7.58 16.51
CA ALA A 65 -3.63 -8.70 16.10
C ALA A 65 -2.80 -9.88 15.58
N PRO A 66 -3.33 -11.12 15.64
CA PRO A 66 -2.64 -12.33 15.16
C PRO A 66 -2.66 -12.43 13.62
N VAL A 67 -2.17 -11.41 12.94
CA VAL A 67 -2.02 -11.35 11.49
C VAL A 67 -0.59 -11.67 11.09
N LYS A 68 -0.38 -12.16 9.87
CA LYS A 68 0.95 -12.48 9.34
C LYS A 68 1.16 -11.78 8.01
N GLN A 69 2.37 -11.30 7.79
CA GLN A 69 2.80 -10.85 6.47
C GLN A 69 2.96 -12.06 5.54
N ILE A 70 2.25 -12.04 4.41
CA ILE A 70 2.26 -13.14 3.43
C ILE A 70 3.03 -12.80 2.16
N TYR A 71 3.37 -11.52 1.98
CA TYR A 71 4.06 -11.03 0.80
C TYR A 71 4.76 -9.70 1.10
N GLU A 72 6.03 -9.59 0.73
CA GLU A 72 6.83 -8.36 0.87
C GLU A 72 7.12 -7.77 -0.51
N VAL A 73 6.41 -6.69 -0.86
CA VAL A 73 6.52 -6.07 -2.18
C VAL A 73 7.95 -5.62 -2.48
N GLY A 74 8.66 -5.08 -1.48
CA GLY A 74 10.01 -4.55 -1.66
C GLY A 74 11.05 -5.59 -2.09
N GLN A 75 10.86 -6.87 -1.74
CA GLN A 75 11.73 -7.95 -2.19
C GLN A 75 11.43 -8.37 -3.64
N ALA A 76 10.17 -8.30 -4.04
CA ALA A 76 9.74 -8.69 -5.38
C ALA A 76 9.88 -7.56 -6.41
N TRP A 77 9.82 -6.30 -5.97
CA TRP A 77 9.95 -5.12 -6.80
C TRP A 77 10.62 -3.97 -6.01
N PRO A 78 11.90 -3.65 -6.27
CA PRO A 78 12.57 -2.54 -5.62
C PRO A 78 11.94 -1.21 -6.07
N PHE A 79 11.13 -0.62 -5.19
CA PHE A 79 10.30 0.55 -5.48
C PHE A 79 11.00 1.83 -4.99
N PRO A 80 11.38 2.79 -5.86
CA PRO A 80 11.83 4.11 -5.42
C PRO A 80 10.59 4.91 -4.96
N CYS A 81 10.32 4.92 -3.66
CA CYS A 81 8.98 5.26 -3.16
C CYS A 81 8.63 6.75 -3.16
N MET A 82 9.58 7.68 -3.06
CA MET A 82 9.31 9.12 -3.09
C MET A 82 10.49 9.90 -3.66
N VAL A 83 10.23 10.80 -4.59
CA VAL A 83 11.20 11.79 -5.09
C VAL A 83 10.62 13.18 -4.93
N VAL A 84 11.45 14.13 -4.48
CA VAL A 84 11.10 15.54 -4.56
C VAL A 84 11.66 16.05 -5.89
N ILE A 85 10.77 16.41 -6.80
CA ILE A 85 11.13 17.01 -8.09
C ILE A 85 10.62 18.44 -8.11
N THR A 86 11.47 19.34 -8.60
CA THR A 86 11.13 20.74 -8.84
C THR A 86 11.61 21.15 -10.23
N SER A 87 11.13 22.28 -10.76
CA SER A 87 11.62 22.81 -12.03
C SER A 87 13.03 23.38 -11.89
N GLY A 88 13.81 23.30 -12.98
CA GLY A 88 15.15 23.90 -13.01
C GLY A 88 15.12 25.42 -12.78
N GLU A 89 14.06 26.08 -13.24
CA GLU A 89 13.83 27.51 -12.99
C GLU A 89 13.68 27.84 -11.50
N THR A 90 12.90 27.03 -10.77
CA THR A 90 12.72 27.21 -9.32
C THR A 90 14.05 27.07 -8.59
N LEU A 91 14.86 26.08 -8.97
CA LEU A 91 16.18 25.85 -8.39
C LEU A 91 17.17 26.99 -8.70
N ALA A 92 17.10 27.58 -9.90
CA ALA A 92 17.97 28.67 -10.30
C ALA A 92 17.64 30.00 -9.60
N LYS A 93 16.36 30.29 -9.35
CA LYS A 93 15.90 31.54 -8.72
C LYS A 93 16.00 31.56 -7.20
N ARG A 94 16.15 30.39 -6.56
CA ARG A 94 16.08 30.22 -5.10
C ARG A 94 17.36 29.61 -4.51
N LYS A 95 18.49 29.71 -5.22
CA LYS A 95 19.82 29.31 -4.75
C LYS A 95 20.47 30.41 -3.90
#